data_AF-A0A8D9BI19-F1
#
_entry.id   AF-A0A8D9BI19-F1
#
_cell.length_a   1.000
_cell.length_b   1.000
_cell.length_c   1.000
_cell.angle_alpha   90.00
_cell.angle_beta   90.00
_cell.angle_gamma   90.00
#
_symmetry.space_group_name_H-M   'P 1'
#
loop_
_entity.id
_entity.type
_entity.pdbx_description
1 polymer ?
#
loop_
_entity_poly.entity_id
_entity_poly.type
_entity_poly.pdbx_seq_one_letter_code
_entity_poly.pdbx_strand_id
1 'polypeptide(L)'
;MMTIIFQFMESLRPFMFLHVLFNHVFLVLSLYQLVASSHHLTPLRYLKFLGTFYFVLCEFYVMCNSSEMSDECNIMLANAIKFCSWGKCTNRTRRDLCIILARVQRPNHLAFHNGVIVLGYTLFLKTTKAAYSYVNFMGTVK
;
A
#
# COMPACT_ATOMS: atom_id res chain seq x y z
N MET A 1 9.92 -16.05 -17.04
CA MET A 1 10.33 -15.14 -15.94
C MET A 1 9.17 -14.29 -15.43
N MET A 2 8.51 -13.50 -16.28
CA MET A 2 7.37 -12.65 -15.90
C MET A 2 6.17 -13.42 -15.29
N THR A 3 5.89 -14.63 -15.76
CA THR A 3 4.84 -15.52 -15.21
C THR A 3 5.16 -16.05 -13.82
N ILE A 4 6.44 -16.31 -13.52
CA ILE A 4 6.88 -16.81 -12.21
C ILE A 4 6.75 -15.70 -11.16
N ILE A 5 7.14 -14.47 -11.52
CA ILE A 5 7.00 -13.29 -10.64
C ILE A 5 5.52 -13.03 -10.34
N PHE A 6 4.64 -13.11 -11.35
CA PHE A 6 3.20 -12.93 -11.15
C PHE A 6 2.59 -14.00 -10.23
N GLN A 7 2.95 -15.26 -10.45
CA GLN A 7 2.47 -16.39 -9.65
C GLN A 7 3.02 -16.36 -8.22
N PHE A 8 4.24 -15.85 -8.04
CA PHE A 8 4.84 -15.59 -6.73
C PHE A 8 4.14 -14.45 -5.99
N MET A 9 3.85 -13.34 -6.67
CA MET A 9 3.07 -12.22 -6.12
C MET A 9 1.64 -12.65 -5.74
N GLU A 10 1.04 -13.53 -6.53
CA GLU A 10 -0.28 -14.11 -6.25
C GLU A 10 -0.27 -15.01 -5.01
N SER A 11 0.80 -15.79 -4.81
CA SER A 11 1.01 -16.58 -3.59
C SER A 11 1.25 -15.72 -2.34
N LEU A 12 1.89 -14.55 -2.50
CA LEU A 12 2.20 -13.64 -1.39
C LEU A 12 1.03 -12.72 -0.98
N ARG A 13 0.00 -12.57 -1.82
CA ARG A 13 -1.17 -11.73 -1.53
C ARG A 13 -1.82 -11.98 -0.15
N PRO A 14 -2.10 -13.23 0.30
CA PRO A 14 -2.69 -13.45 1.62
C PRO A 14 -1.76 -13.02 2.78
N PHE A 15 -0.45 -13.19 2.63
CA PHE A 15 0.52 -12.75 3.64
C PHE A 15 0.57 -11.23 3.74
N MET A 16 0.59 -10.53 2.59
CA MET A 16 0.53 -9.07 2.58
C MET A 16 -0.79 -8.54 3.17
N PHE A 17 -1.91 -9.23 2.93
CA PHE A 17 -3.18 -8.85 3.52
C PHE A 17 -3.17 -8.95 5.05
N LEU A 18 -2.69 -10.09 5.59
CA LEU A 18 -2.53 -10.26 7.03
C LEU A 18 -1.61 -9.20 7.63
N HIS A 19 -0.51 -8.89 6.94
CA HIS A 19 0.43 -7.85 7.36
C HIS A 19 -0.23 -6.46 7.45
N VAL A 20 -1.04 -6.10 6.45
CA VAL A 20 -1.81 -4.84 6.45
C VAL A 20 -2.82 -4.79 7.59
N LEU A 21 -3.51 -5.91 7.87
CA LEU A 21 -4.42 -6.02 9.00
C LEU A 21 -3.69 -5.84 10.34
N PHE A 22 -2.56 -6.52 10.53
CA PHE A 22 -1.76 -6.37 11.76
C PHE A 22 -1.30 -4.93 11.94
N ASN A 23 -0.80 -4.27 10.90
CA ASN A 23 -0.40 -2.87 10.96
C ASN A 23 -1.56 -1.94 11.33
N HIS A 24 -2.76 -2.19 10.80
CA HIS A 24 -3.96 -1.45 11.22
C HIS A 24 -4.26 -1.64 12.72
N VAL A 25 -4.22 -2.88 13.21
CA VAL A 25 -4.46 -3.18 14.63
C VAL A 25 -3.41 -2.50 15.51
N PHE A 26 -2.12 -2.58 15.16
CA PHE A 26 -1.05 -1.91 15.90
C PHE A 26 -1.20 -0.38 15.91
N LEU A 27 -1.59 0.21 14.78
CA LEU A 27 -1.83 1.65 14.68
C LEU A 27 -2.96 2.09 15.60
N VAL A 28 -4.10 1.39 15.58
CA VAL A 28 -5.25 1.71 16.45
C VAL A 28 -4.91 1.50 17.92
N LEU A 29 -4.23 0.40 18.28
CA LEU A 29 -3.85 0.13 19.67
C LEU A 29 -2.84 1.14 20.20
N SER A 30 -1.81 1.48 19.43
CA SER A 30 -0.82 2.48 19.83
C SER A 30 -1.45 3.86 19.98
N LEU A 31 -2.35 4.25 19.08
CA LEU A 31 -3.09 5.51 19.18
C LEU A 31 -4.01 5.54 20.40
N TYR A 32 -4.72 4.44 20.70
CA TYR A 32 -5.54 4.32 21.91
C TYR A 32 -4.70 4.51 23.17
N GLN A 33 -3.57 3.82 23.28
CA GLN A 33 -2.67 3.94 24.44
C GLN A 33 -2.16 5.37 24.62
N LEU A 34 -1.77 6.04 23.52
CA LEU A 34 -1.27 7.41 23.53
C LEU A 34 -2.31 8.44 23.95
N VAL A 35 -3.58 8.26 23.59
CA VAL A 35 -4.62 9.28 23.76
C VAL A 35 -5.50 9.00 24.98
N ALA A 36 -6.01 7.78 25.10
CA ALA A 36 -6.97 7.40 26.14
C ALA A 36 -6.27 7.07 27.46
N SER A 37 -5.08 6.45 27.41
CA SER A 37 -4.35 5.98 28.60
C SER A 37 -3.15 6.86 28.96
N SER A 38 -3.03 8.06 28.37
CA SER A 38 -1.87 8.95 28.51
C SER A 38 -1.48 9.24 29.97
N HIS A 39 -2.47 9.41 30.85
CA HIS A 39 -2.27 9.77 32.25
C HIS A 39 -1.76 8.61 33.13
N HIS A 40 -1.90 7.37 32.66
CA HIS A 40 -1.47 6.17 33.38
C HIS A 40 -0.14 5.60 32.87
N LEU A 41 0.47 6.25 31.86
CA LEU A 41 1.70 5.79 31.23
C LEU A 41 2.92 6.46 31.86
N THR A 42 3.95 5.65 32.17
CA THR A 42 5.27 6.20 32.49
C THR A 42 5.87 6.87 31.24
N PRO A 43 6.72 7.90 31.38
CA PRO A 43 7.30 8.62 30.24
C PRO A 43 7.99 7.70 29.22
N LEU A 44 8.69 6.65 29.70
CA LEU A 44 9.34 5.65 28.85
C LEU A 44 8.33 4.84 28.03
N ARG A 45 7.19 4.46 28.62
CA ARG A 45 6.14 3.72 27.90
C ARG A 45 5.44 4.61 26.88
N TYR A 46 5.19 5.87 27.22
CA TYR A 46 4.63 6.86 26.30
C TYR A 46 5.52 7.01 25.06
N LEU A 47 6.84 7.21 25.25
CA LEU A 47 7.80 7.32 24.16
C LEU A 47 7.82 6.04 23.30
N LYS A 48 7.75 4.86 23.93
CA LYS A 48 7.69 3.58 23.23
C LYS A 48 6.47 3.49 22.32
N PHE A 49 5.27 3.82 22.82
CA PHE A 49 4.05 3.79 22.01
C PHE A 49 4.05 4.84 20.91
N LEU A 50 4.62 6.02 21.17
CA LEU A 50 4.78 7.06 20.15
C LEU A 50 5.71 6.60 19.02
N GLY A 51 6.84 5.98 19.38
CA GLY A 51 7.76 5.38 18.42
C GLY A 51 7.12 4.25 17.62
N THR A 52 6.37 3.36 18.28
CA THR A 52 5.63 2.28 17.59
C THR A 52 4.58 2.85 16.63
N PHE A 53 3.79 3.84 17.05
CA PHE A 53 2.81 4.48 16.18
C PHE A 53 3.46 5.09 14.95
N TYR A 54 4.54 5.86 15.13
CA TYR A 54 5.26 6.49 14.03
C TYR A 54 5.88 5.45 13.08
N PHE A 55 6.52 4.43 13.62
CA PHE A 55 7.14 3.37 12.83
C PHE A 55 6.11 2.63 11.97
N VAL A 56 4.99 2.20 12.57
CA VAL A 56 3.91 1.50 11.85
C VAL A 56 3.26 2.40 10.81
N LEU A 57 3.11 3.70 11.09
CA LEU A 57 2.59 4.67 10.13
C LEU A 57 3.52 4.83 8.92
N CYS A 58 4.83 4.93 9.15
CA CYS A 58 5.84 4.97 8.08
C CYS A 58 5.84 3.69 7.26
N GLU A 59 5.76 2.53 7.90
CA GLU A 59 5.70 1.24 7.22
C GLU A 59 4.44 1.15 6.35
N PHE A 60 3.29 1.57 6.87
CA PHE A 60 2.03 1.62 6.13
C PHE A 60 2.10 2.57 4.93
N TYR A 61 2.74 3.74 5.10
CA TYR A 61 3.01 4.67 4.02
C TYR A 61 3.87 4.03 2.92
N VAL A 62 4.98 3.38 3.28
CA VAL A 62 5.88 2.73 2.33
C VAL A 62 5.15 1.67 1.52
N MET A 63 4.33 0.82 2.17
CA MET A 63 3.52 -0.17 1.45
C MET A 63 2.53 0.46 0.45
N CYS A 64 1.83 1.53 0.87
CA CYS A 64 0.90 2.24 -0.02
C CYS A 64 1.65 2.88 -1.20
N ASN A 65 2.78 3.53 -0.95
CA ASN A 65 3.61 4.15 -1.98
C ASN A 65 4.20 3.12 -2.95
N SER A 66 4.68 1.98 -2.45
CA SER A 66 5.18 0.89 -3.30
C SER A 66 4.08 0.31 -4.19
N SER A 67 2.85 0.21 -3.68
CA SER A 67 1.71 -0.20 -4.50
C SER A 67 1.43 0.80 -5.63
N GLU A 68 1.42 2.10 -5.32
CA GLU A 68 1.19 3.15 -6.31
C GLU A 68 2.29 3.17 -7.38
N MET A 69 3.56 3.12 -6.95
CA MET A 69 4.71 3.08 -7.85
C MET A 69 4.65 1.87 -8.79
N SER A 70 4.14 0.72 -8.32
CA SER A 70 3.95 -0.46 -9.17
C SER A 70 2.90 -0.24 -10.26
N ASP A 71 1.86 0.54 -10.00
CA ASP A 71 0.83 0.87 -11.00
C ASP A 71 1.35 1.94 -11.97
N GLU A 72 2.04 2.97 -11.47
CA GLU A 72 2.72 3.97 -12.28
C GLU A 72 3.75 3.33 -13.24
N CYS A 73 4.55 2.39 -12.75
CA CYS A 73 5.51 1.65 -13.59
C CYS A 73 4.81 0.91 -14.73
N ASN A 74 3.62 0.33 -14.48
CA ASN A 74 2.83 -0.29 -15.53
C ASN A 74 2.36 0.73 -16.55
N ILE A 75 1.82 1.87 -16.11
CA ILE A 75 1.40 2.95 -17.01
C ILE A 75 2.58 3.43 -17.88
N MET A 76 3.75 3.63 -17.27
CA MET A 76 4.97 4.02 -17.98
C MET A 76 5.40 2.97 -19.01
N LEU A 77 5.33 1.68 -18.66
CA LEU A 77 5.67 0.59 -19.57
C LEU A 77 4.70 0.51 -20.75
N ALA A 78 3.39 0.66 -20.51
CA ALA A 78 2.39 0.72 -21.58
C ALA A 78 2.65 1.90 -22.53
N ASN A 79 2.98 3.07 -21.98
CA ASN A 79 3.33 4.24 -22.76
C ASN A 79 4.62 4.02 -23.56
N ALA A 80 5.66 3.44 -22.96
CA ALA A 80 6.91 3.13 -23.65
C ALA A 80 6.69 2.18 -24.83
N ILE A 81 5.82 1.16 -24.70
CA ILE A 81 5.46 0.26 -25.80
C ILE A 81 4.66 1.02 -26.88
N LYS A 82 3.74 1.91 -26.49
CA LYS A 82 2.94 2.69 -27.44
C LYS A 82 3.81 3.64 -28.29
N PHE A 83 4.83 4.24 -27.69
CA PHE A 83 5.74 5.17 -28.36
C PHE A 83 6.98 4.51 -28.97
N CYS A 84 7.19 3.21 -28.74
CA CYS A 84 8.26 2.52 -29.44
C CYS A 84 7.89 2.37 -30.93
N SER A 85 8.90 2.34 -31.81
CA SER A 85 8.69 2.11 -33.24
C SER A 85 8.34 0.64 -33.52
N TRP A 86 7.28 0.11 -32.90
CA TRP A 86 6.87 -1.30 -32.95
C TRP A 86 6.65 -1.80 -34.37
N GLY A 87 6.24 -0.92 -35.29
CA GLY A 87 6.11 -1.21 -36.73
C GLY A 87 7.43 -1.57 -37.44
N LYS A 88 8.58 -1.20 -36.86
CA LYS A 88 9.92 -1.56 -37.36
C LYS A 88 10.47 -2.85 -36.75
N CYS A 89 9.83 -3.37 -35.70
CA CYS A 89 10.27 -4.60 -35.04
C CYS A 89 9.91 -5.86 -35.85
N THR A 90 10.57 -6.98 -35.56
CA THR A 90 10.22 -8.28 -36.14
C THR A 90 8.82 -8.73 -35.71
N ASN A 91 8.18 -9.62 -36.48
CA ASN A 91 6.85 -10.15 -36.14
C ASN A 91 6.82 -10.85 -34.77
N ARG A 92 7.92 -11.53 -34.40
CA ARG A 92 8.06 -12.17 -33.07
C ARG A 92 8.05 -11.12 -31.97
N THR A 93 8.88 -10.09 -32.10
CA THR A 93 8.96 -8.99 -31.12
C THR A 93 7.63 -8.24 -30.99
N ARG A 94 6.92 -7.99 -32.11
CA ARG A 94 5.58 -7.36 -32.06
C ARG A 94 4.57 -8.20 -31.28
N ARG A 95 4.56 -9.51 -31.52
CA ARG A 95 3.69 -10.42 -30.76
C ARG A 95 3.99 -10.37 -29.26
N ASP A 96 5.26 -10.41 -28.89
CA ASP A 96 5.67 -10.35 -27.48
C ASP A 96 5.30 -9.00 -26.84
N LEU A 97 5.50 -7.89 -27.56
CA LEU A 97 5.08 -6.55 -27.12
C LEU A 97 3.56 -6.45 -26.94
N CYS A 98 2.75 -7.03 -27.84
CA CYS A 98 1.30 -7.06 -27.69
C CYS A 98 0.88 -7.86 -26.44
N ILE A 99 1.54 -8.98 -26.14
CA ILE A 99 1.27 -9.78 -24.94
C ILE A 99 1.60 -8.99 -23.67
N ILE A 100 2.74 -8.28 -23.66
CA ILE A 100 3.14 -7.44 -22.53
C ILE A 100 2.14 -6.29 -22.37
N LEU A 101 1.81 -5.58 -23.45
CA LEU A 101 0.85 -4.47 -23.42
C LEU A 101 -0.51 -4.91 -22.87
N ALA A 102 -1.04 -6.06 -23.32
CA ALA A 102 -2.30 -6.60 -22.84
C ALA A 102 -2.29 -6.93 -21.33
N ARG A 103 -1.12 -7.27 -20.76
CA ARG A 103 -0.96 -7.53 -19.31
C ARG A 103 -0.82 -6.25 -18.51
N VAL A 104 -0.05 -5.31 -19.02
CA VAL A 104 0.31 -4.05 -18.35
C VAL A 104 -0.85 -3.06 -18.34
N GLN A 105 -1.80 -3.16 -19.29
CA GLN A 105 -3.03 -2.38 -19.30
C GLN A 105 -4.01 -2.70 -18.16
N ARG A 106 -3.78 -3.77 -17.39
CA ARG A 106 -4.59 -4.06 -16.20
C ARG A 106 -4.02 -3.30 -15.00
N PRO A 107 -4.85 -2.61 -14.21
CA PRO A 107 -4.39 -1.98 -12.98
C PRO A 107 -3.76 -3.04 -12.08
N ASN A 108 -2.54 -2.79 -11.64
CA ASN A 108 -1.74 -3.71 -10.81
C ASN A 108 -1.50 -3.13 -9.42
N HIS A 109 -2.35 -2.20 -9.01
CA HIS A 109 -2.50 -1.84 -7.61
C HIS A 109 -2.68 -3.10 -6.75
N LEU A 110 -2.02 -3.12 -5.61
CA LEU A 110 -2.20 -4.15 -4.60
C LEU A 110 -3.61 -4.01 -4.02
N ALA A 111 -4.52 -4.76 -4.61
CA ALA A 111 -5.92 -4.83 -4.24
C ALA A 111 -6.21 -6.16 -3.54
N PHE A 112 -6.91 -6.09 -2.41
CA PHE A 112 -7.41 -7.25 -1.68
C PHE A 112 -8.92 -7.37 -1.82
N HIS A 113 -9.43 -8.61 -1.69
CA HIS A 113 -10.86 -8.93 -1.77
C HIS A 113 -11.54 -8.32 -3.00
N ASN A 114 -11.03 -8.59 -4.21
CA ASN A 114 -11.58 -8.07 -5.46
C ASN A 114 -11.70 -6.53 -5.54
N GLY A 115 -10.79 -5.80 -4.89
CA GLY A 115 -10.76 -4.32 -4.97
C GLY A 115 -11.49 -3.60 -3.85
N VAL A 116 -11.97 -4.31 -2.82
CA VAL A 116 -12.56 -3.67 -1.63
C VAL A 116 -11.51 -2.84 -0.88
N ILE A 117 -10.28 -3.37 -0.77
CA ILE A 117 -9.15 -2.65 -0.16
C ILE A 117 -8.09 -2.48 -1.23
N VAL A 118 -7.87 -1.23 -1.64
CA VAL A 118 -6.80 -0.86 -2.56
C VAL A 118 -5.72 -0.14 -1.77
N LEU A 119 -4.54 -0.74 -1.69
CA LEU A 119 -3.36 -0.08 -1.13
C LEU A 119 -2.94 1.04 -2.07
N GLY A 120 -2.90 2.26 -1.56
CA GLY A 120 -2.54 3.45 -2.32
C GLY A 120 -2.67 4.68 -1.44
N TYR A 121 -2.33 5.84 -2.00
CA TYR A 121 -2.33 7.10 -1.23
C TYR A 121 -3.67 7.44 -0.61
N THR A 122 -4.77 7.08 -1.28
CA THR A 122 -6.12 7.35 -0.78
C THR A 122 -6.42 6.59 0.52
N LEU A 123 -5.98 5.34 0.64
CA LEU A 123 -6.18 4.54 1.85
C LEU A 123 -5.32 5.07 3.00
N PHE A 124 -4.07 5.43 2.72
CA PHE A 124 -3.19 6.07 3.69
C PHE A 124 -3.81 7.36 4.25
N LEU A 125 -4.27 8.27 3.38
CA LEU A 125 -4.89 9.54 3.78
C LEU A 125 -6.16 9.32 4.60
N LYS A 126 -7.02 8.36 4.22
CA LYS A 126 -8.21 8.00 4.99
C LYS A 126 -7.85 7.52 6.40
N THR A 127 -6.80 6.71 6.51
CA THR A 127 -6.31 6.18 7.79
C THR A 127 -5.77 7.30 8.69
N THR A 128 -4.93 8.18 8.14
CA THR A 128 -4.38 9.33 8.87
C THR A 128 -5.47 10.32 9.29
N LYS A 129 -6.46 10.57 8.42
CA LYS A 129 -7.62 11.41 8.76
C LYS A 129 -8.44 10.80 9.88
N ALA A 130 -8.69 9.48 9.85
CA ALA A 130 -9.38 8.79 10.92
C ALA A 130 -8.63 8.86 12.26
N ALA A 131 -7.29 8.69 12.23
CA ALA A 131 -6.46 8.85 13.41
C ALA A 131 -6.53 10.27 13.99
N TYR A 132 -6.46 11.30 13.14
CA TYR A 132 -6.61 12.71 13.55
C TYR A 132 -7.99 12.98 14.16
N SER A 133 -9.07 12.53 13.50
CA SER A 133 -10.42 12.66 14.03
C SER A 133 -10.60 11.97 15.38
N TYR A 134 -9.99 10.79 15.57
CA TYR A 134 -10.01 10.07 16.84
C TYR A 134 -9.32 10.86 17.96
N VAL A 135 -8.13 11.41 17.70
CA VAL A 135 -7.40 12.25 18.66
C VAL A 135 -8.25 13.45 19.07
N ASN A 136 -8.85 14.16 18.11
CA ASN A 136 -9.69 15.32 18.39
C ASN A 136 -10.95 14.95 19.19
N PHE A 137 -11.60 13.84 18.84
CA PHE A 137 -12.77 13.35 19.56
C PHE A 137 -12.43 13.07 21.02
N MET A 138 -11.38 12.28 21.26
CA MET A 138 -10.95 11.97 22.62
C MET A 138 -10.43 13.20 23.38
N GLY A 139 -9.83 14.18 22.69
CA GLY A 139 -9.43 15.45 23.29
C GLY A 139 -10.61 16.34 23.69
N THR A 140 -11.77 16.18 23.04
CA THR A 140 -13.01 16.91 23.37
C THR A 140 -13.81 16.22 24.49
N VAL A 141 -13.64 14.89 24.65
CA VAL A 141 -14.34 14.07 25.67
C VAL A 141 -13.59 14.06 27.02
N LYS A 142 -12.36 14.57 27.08
CA LYS A 142 -11.62 14.81 28.33
C LYS A 142 -12.07 16.09 29.01
#